data_AF-A0A0B7A7J7-F1
#
_entry.id   AF-A0A0B7A7J7-F1
#
_cell.length_a   1.000
_cell.length_b   1.000
_cell.length_c   1.000
_cell.angle_alpha   90.00
_cell.angle_beta   90.00
_cell.angle_gamma   90.00
#
_symmetry.space_group_name_H-M   'P 1'
#
loop_
_entity.id
_entity.type
_entity.pdbx_description
1 polymer ?
#
loop_
_entity_poly.entity_id
_entity_poly.type
_entity_poly.pdbx_seq_one_letter_code
_entity_poly.pdbx_strand_id
1 'polypeptide(L)'
;KSQTDMATSTVVPAANNRKVYTGTNRPRRGVHQIPDEILNDEEINNAIKLLPDNYNFEIHKTIWKVKQTKARRVALQFPEGLLLYACVIADIIERFTEADTVIMGDVTYGACCVDDFTAKALGADLMVHYGHSCLIPIDQTENIQMLYVFVDIKIDTVHFIETLKFNFDPGTRIALVSTIQFVAALQNAKQHLSPYFTVITPQSKPLSPGEILGCTSPKLTDSDVIVYLGDGRFHLESIMIHNPDLPAYRYDPYSKVFTREYYDIQRMHQARQAAITVASRAKTIGIILGTLGRQGSPKVLELGSGSMSKVIHRLGNCIS
;
A
#
# COMPACT_ATOMS: atom_id res chain seq x y z
N LYS A 1 -0.16 -9.22 49.47
CA LYS A 1 0.11 -10.61 49.03
C LYS A 1 -0.74 -10.85 47.78
N SER A 2 -0.37 -10.29 46.62
CA SER A 2 0.60 -10.80 45.64
C SER A 2 0.26 -12.20 45.15
N GLN A 3 -0.36 -12.30 43.97
CA GLN A 3 0.19 -13.09 42.86
C GLN A 3 -0.52 -12.70 41.55
N THR A 4 0.22 -11.99 40.72
CA THR A 4 -0.01 -11.70 39.31
C THR A 4 0.35 -12.93 38.49
N ASP A 5 -0.61 -13.49 37.75
CA ASP A 5 -0.35 -14.54 36.76
C ASP A 5 0.30 -13.92 35.53
N MET A 6 1.58 -14.23 35.35
CA MET A 6 2.34 -13.92 34.14
C MET A 6 1.88 -14.85 33.01
N ALA A 7 1.36 -14.27 31.93
CA ALA A 7 1.10 -14.98 30.69
C ALA A 7 2.42 -15.48 30.10
N THR A 8 2.63 -16.80 30.12
CA THR A 8 3.75 -17.48 29.47
C THR A 8 3.63 -17.37 27.96
N SER A 9 4.54 -16.63 27.33
CA SER A 9 4.75 -16.62 25.88
C SER A 9 5.44 -17.90 25.43
N THR A 10 4.76 -18.73 24.64
CA THR A 10 5.36 -19.93 24.04
C THR A 10 5.99 -19.55 22.70
N VAL A 11 7.32 -19.53 22.65
CA VAL A 11 8.07 -19.34 21.39
C VAL A 11 8.02 -20.65 20.61
N VAL A 12 7.37 -20.63 19.44
CA VAL A 12 7.40 -21.77 18.50
C VAL A 12 8.73 -21.72 17.73
N PRO A 13 9.60 -22.74 17.85
CA PRO A 13 10.88 -22.74 17.14
C PRO A 13 10.66 -22.99 15.64
N ALA A 14 11.24 -22.12 14.79
CA ALA A 14 11.19 -22.27 13.34
C ALA A 14 12.01 -23.49 12.89
N ALA A 15 11.40 -24.38 12.10
CA ALA A 15 12.08 -25.53 11.50
C ALA A 15 13.13 -25.08 10.46
N ASN A 16 14.28 -25.74 10.46
CA ASN A 16 15.51 -25.32 9.78
C ASN A 16 15.55 -25.55 8.24
N ASN A 17 14.40 -25.71 7.58
CA ASN A 17 14.34 -25.94 6.14
C ASN A 17 13.90 -24.67 5.40
N ARG A 18 14.88 -23.84 5.02
CA ARG A 18 14.69 -22.75 4.06
C ARG A 18 14.43 -23.34 2.68
N LYS A 19 13.16 -23.49 2.31
CA LYS A 19 12.75 -23.75 0.94
C LYS A 19 11.97 -22.55 0.40
N VAL A 20 12.67 -21.70 -0.35
CA VAL A 20 12.06 -20.65 -1.18
C VAL A 20 11.66 -21.31 -2.49
N TYR A 21 10.35 -21.46 -2.71
CA TYR A 21 9.83 -21.98 -3.98
C TYR A 21 9.37 -20.80 -4.84
N THR A 22 10.05 -20.58 -5.95
CA THR A 22 9.65 -19.63 -6.99
C THR A 22 8.49 -20.24 -7.79
N GLY A 23 7.41 -19.47 -7.96
CA GLY A 23 6.28 -19.87 -8.79
C GLY A 23 6.72 -20.12 -10.24
N THR A 24 6.18 -21.16 -10.85
CA THR A 24 6.47 -21.54 -12.24
C THR A 24 5.93 -20.51 -13.22
N ASN A 25 6.82 -19.76 -13.87
CA ASN A 25 6.49 -18.85 -14.98
C ASN A 25 5.97 -19.66 -16.17
N ARG A 26 4.67 -19.57 -16.47
CA ARG A 26 4.13 -19.89 -17.81
C ARG A 26 4.05 -18.59 -18.63
N PRO A 27 4.70 -18.47 -19.80
CA PRO A 27 4.70 -17.22 -20.54
C PRO A 27 3.38 -17.05 -21.29
N ARG A 28 2.60 -16.03 -20.92
CA ARG A 28 1.58 -15.44 -21.81
C ARG A 28 2.29 -14.47 -22.75
N ARG A 29 2.33 -14.80 -24.05
CA ARG A 29 2.88 -13.92 -25.10
C ARG A 29 2.09 -12.60 -25.13
N GLY A 30 2.77 -11.47 -24.97
CA GLY A 30 2.20 -10.11 -25.01
C GLY A 30 3.27 -9.05 -25.29
N VAL A 31 2.87 -7.97 -25.96
CA VAL A 31 3.66 -6.96 -26.71
C VAL A 31 4.58 -6.05 -25.85
N HIS A 32 4.89 -6.41 -24.60
CA HIS A 32 5.72 -5.62 -23.67
C HIS A 32 6.68 -6.49 -22.86
N GLN A 33 7.34 -7.44 -23.52
CA GLN A 33 8.36 -8.25 -22.85
C GLN A 33 9.66 -7.45 -22.77
N ILE A 34 10.26 -7.42 -21.58
CA ILE A 34 11.60 -6.84 -21.39
C ILE A 34 12.57 -7.67 -22.26
N PRO A 35 13.41 -7.05 -23.09
CA PRO A 35 14.37 -7.77 -23.92
C PRO A 35 15.29 -8.68 -23.09
N ASP A 36 15.61 -9.86 -23.63
CA ASP A 36 16.53 -10.82 -23.00
C ASP A 36 17.93 -10.21 -22.79
N GLU A 37 18.33 -9.27 -23.64
CA GLU A 37 19.56 -8.50 -23.52
C GLU A 37 19.61 -7.67 -22.23
N ILE A 38 18.47 -7.19 -21.73
CA ILE A 38 18.40 -6.45 -20.45
C ILE A 38 18.26 -7.45 -19.30
N LEU A 39 17.40 -8.47 -19.45
CA LEU A 39 17.12 -9.45 -18.40
C LEU A 39 18.36 -10.26 -18.01
N ASN A 40 19.17 -10.65 -18.99
CA ASN A 40 20.32 -11.54 -18.80
C ASN A 40 21.67 -10.79 -18.81
N ASP A 41 21.65 -9.46 -18.82
CA ASP A 41 22.88 -8.65 -18.71
C ASP A 41 23.58 -8.90 -17.36
N GLU A 42 24.83 -9.35 -17.41
CA GLU A 42 25.58 -9.69 -16.20
C GLU A 42 25.88 -8.46 -15.33
N GLU A 43 26.17 -7.31 -15.94
CA GLU A 43 26.47 -6.09 -15.21
C GLU A 43 25.24 -5.52 -14.51
N ILE A 44 24.10 -5.47 -15.20
CA ILE A 44 22.82 -5.05 -14.61
C ILE A 44 22.47 -5.96 -13.43
N ASN A 45 22.55 -7.28 -13.63
CA ASN A 45 22.24 -8.25 -12.59
C ASN A 45 23.20 -8.17 -11.40
N ASN A 46 24.48 -7.86 -11.63
CA ASN A 46 25.42 -7.64 -10.54
C ASN A 46 25.15 -6.35 -9.76
N ALA A 47 24.75 -5.27 -10.44
CA ALA A 47 24.39 -4.02 -9.77
C ALA A 47 23.10 -4.16 -8.95
N ILE A 48 22.11 -4.91 -9.45
CA ILE A 48 20.86 -5.19 -8.72
C ILE A 48 21.12 -5.95 -7.40
N LYS A 49 22.17 -6.77 -7.30
CA LYS A 49 22.52 -7.48 -6.05
C LYS A 49 22.92 -6.56 -4.89
N LEU A 50 23.16 -5.26 -5.15
CA LEU A 50 23.35 -4.26 -4.10
C LEU A 50 22.04 -3.91 -3.37
N LEU A 51 20.89 -4.19 -4.00
CA LEU A 51 19.57 -4.04 -3.42
C LEU A 51 19.18 -5.32 -2.66
N PRO A 52 18.31 -5.21 -1.64
CA PRO A 52 17.87 -6.38 -0.88
C PRO A 52 17.10 -7.37 -1.75
N ASP A 53 17.46 -8.64 -1.67
CA ASP A 53 16.96 -9.75 -2.50
C ASP A 53 15.48 -10.10 -2.26
N ASN A 54 14.98 -9.71 -1.08
CA ASN A 54 13.59 -9.86 -0.68
C ASN A 54 12.70 -8.72 -1.17
N TYR A 55 13.23 -7.66 -1.78
CA TYR A 55 12.43 -6.59 -2.41
C TYR A 55 12.58 -6.65 -3.93
N ASN A 56 11.47 -6.55 -4.65
CA ASN A 56 11.48 -6.48 -6.11
C ASN A 56 11.26 -5.04 -6.60
N PHE A 57 12.34 -4.32 -6.88
CA PHE A 57 12.30 -2.95 -7.43
C PHE A 57 12.06 -2.88 -8.94
N GLU A 58 11.86 -4.02 -9.62
CA GLU A 58 11.61 -4.10 -11.08
C GLU A 58 12.63 -3.27 -11.92
N ILE A 59 13.91 -3.33 -11.55
CA ILE A 59 14.97 -2.51 -12.17
C ILE A 59 15.07 -2.75 -13.67
N HIS A 60 15.02 -4.00 -14.13
CA HIS A 60 15.02 -4.33 -15.57
C HIS A 60 13.88 -3.65 -16.32
N LYS A 61 12.68 -3.61 -15.73
CA LYS A 61 11.51 -2.94 -16.30
C LYS A 61 11.71 -1.43 -16.37
N THR A 62 12.34 -0.87 -15.34
CA THR A 62 12.65 0.56 -15.28
C THR A 62 13.64 0.94 -16.38
N ILE A 63 14.77 0.23 -16.50
CA ILE A 63 15.76 0.42 -17.57
C ILE A 63 15.10 0.30 -18.95
N TRP A 64 14.29 -0.74 -19.15
CA TRP A 64 13.58 -0.93 -20.41
C TRP A 64 12.62 0.21 -20.72
N LYS A 65 11.85 0.67 -19.73
CA LYS A 65 10.90 1.79 -19.89
C LYS A 65 11.62 3.09 -20.26
N VAL A 66 12.78 3.37 -19.64
CA VAL A 66 13.62 4.53 -19.98
C VAL A 66 14.08 4.44 -21.44
N LYS A 67 14.63 3.29 -21.86
CA LYS A 67 15.07 3.06 -23.25
C LYS A 67 13.92 3.16 -24.26
N GLN A 68 12.77 2.57 -23.95
CA GLN A 68 11.58 2.58 -24.82
C GLN A 68 11.02 3.99 -25.01
N THR A 69 10.97 4.77 -23.93
CA THR A 69 10.45 6.15 -23.96
C THR A 69 11.49 7.16 -24.45
N LYS A 70 12.76 6.76 -24.55
CA LYS A 70 13.91 7.64 -24.84
C LYS A 70 13.97 8.81 -23.86
N ALA A 71 13.56 8.58 -22.61
CA ALA A 71 13.62 9.59 -21.55
C ALA A 71 15.07 10.03 -21.34
N ARG A 72 15.29 11.34 -21.25
CA ARG A 72 16.58 11.98 -20.94
C ARG A 72 16.71 12.32 -19.47
N ARG A 73 15.57 12.53 -18.79
CA ARG A 73 15.52 12.75 -17.34
C ARG A 73 14.44 11.92 -16.69
N VAL A 74 14.78 11.24 -15.60
CA VAL A 74 13.89 10.37 -14.84
C VAL A 74 13.70 10.89 -13.42
N ALA A 75 12.47 11.25 -13.07
CA ALA A 75 12.11 11.58 -11.69
C ALA A 75 11.83 10.28 -10.90
N LEU A 76 12.47 10.12 -9.75
CA LEU A 76 12.30 8.96 -8.87
C LEU A 76 11.61 9.38 -7.58
N GLN A 77 10.40 8.90 -7.35
CA GLN A 77 9.62 9.18 -6.15
C GLN A 77 9.51 7.94 -5.27
N PHE A 78 9.91 8.07 -4.01
CA PHE A 78 9.94 6.98 -3.04
C PHE A 78 9.13 7.33 -1.78
N PRO A 79 8.44 6.35 -1.15
CA PRO A 79 8.06 6.47 0.24
C PRO A 79 9.30 6.51 1.14
N GLU A 80 9.13 7.05 2.34
CA GLU A 80 10.20 7.23 3.32
C GLU A 80 11.01 5.95 3.58
N GLY A 81 10.33 4.81 3.76
CA GLY A 81 10.99 3.51 3.99
C GLY A 81 11.83 2.97 2.83
N LEU A 82 11.70 3.54 1.62
CA LEU A 82 12.47 3.14 0.44
C LEU A 82 13.51 4.19 0.00
N LEU A 83 13.54 5.38 0.61
CA LEU A 83 14.52 6.43 0.29
C LEU A 83 15.97 5.96 0.48
N LEU A 84 16.21 5.01 1.38
CA LEU A 84 17.54 4.44 1.63
C LEU A 84 18.13 3.71 0.41
N TYR A 85 17.29 3.32 -0.55
CA TYR A 85 17.71 2.68 -1.82
C TYR A 85 17.79 3.66 -2.99
N ALA A 86 17.40 4.93 -2.80
CA ALA A 86 17.21 5.88 -3.89
C ALA A 86 18.49 6.13 -4.70
N CYS A 87 19.62 6.41 -4.01
CA CYS A 87 20.89 6.66 -4.69
C CYS A 87 21.39 5.44 -5.47
N VAL A 88 21.27 4.23 -4.91
CA VAL A 88 21.69 3.00 -5.59
C VAL A 88 20.85 2.77 -6.85
N ILE A 89 19.53 2.99 -6.76
CA ILE A 89 18.62 2.86 -7.91
C ILE A 89 18.93 3.93 -8.97
N ALA A 90 19.18 5.17 -8.56
CA ALA A 90 19.60 6.26 -9.43
C ALA A 90 20.89 5.90 -10.19
N ASP A 91 21.95 5.50 -9.48
CA ASP A 91 23.23 5.10 -10.07
C ASP A 91 23.08 3.97 -11.09
N ILE A 92 22.22 2.98 -10.79
CA ILE A 92 21.93 1.88 -11.72
C ILE A 92 21.25 2.41 -12.98
N ILE A 93 20.24 3.27 -12.85
CA ILE A 93 19.52 3.82 -14.01
C ILE A 93 20.47 4.68 -14.86
N GLU A 94 21.25 5.56 -14.27
CA GLU A 94 22.21 6.42 -14.98
C GLU A 94 23.33 5.61 -15.64
N ARG A 95 23.79 4.53 -15.01
CA ARG A 95 24.83 3.66 -15.58
C ARG A 95 24.37 2.89 -16.82
N PHE A 96 23.13 2.41 -16.82
CA PHE A 96 22.63 1.48 -17.86
C PHE A 96 21.66 2.14 -18.87
N THR A 97 21.51 3.47 -18.79
CA THR A 97 20.70 4.27 -19.71
C THR A 97 21.43 5.58 -20.08
N GLU A 98 20.86 6.38 -20.98
CA GLU A 98 21.37 7.72 -21.30
C GLU A 98 20.65 8.84 -20.52
N ALA A 99 19.87 8.48 -19.50
CA ALA A 99 19.09 9.43 -18.73
C ALA A 99 19.84 9.86 -17.47
N ASP A 100 19.71 11.14 -17.09
CA ASP A 100 19.98 11.56 -15.73
C ASP A 100 18.78 11.27 -14.82
N THR A 101 19.01 11.26 -13.51
CA THR A 101 17.96 11.02 -12.52
C THR A 101 17.82 12.18 -11.55
N VAL A 102 16.59 12.40 -11.09
CA VAL A 102 16.29 13.34 -10.01
C VAL A 102 15.49 12.62 -8.95
N ILE A 103 16.03 12.54 -7.74
CA ILE A 103 15.33 11.96 -6.58
C ILE A 103 14.41 13.02 -5.98
N MET A 104 13.12 12.72 -5.94
CA MET A 104 12.10 13.60 -5.38
C MET A 104 12.20 13.61 -3.85
N GLY A 105 12.41 14.80 -3.26
CA GLY A 105 12.60 14.95 -1.82
C GLY A 105 11.31 15.09 -1.00
N ASP A 106 10.16 15.25 -1.67
CA ASP A 106 8.87 15.42 -0.99
C ASP A 106 8.34 14.11 -0.40
N VAL A 107 7.64 14.24 0.73
CA VAL A 107 7.09 13.10 1.45
C VAL A 107 5.99 12.44 0.63
N THR A 108 6.13 11.13 0.41
CA THR A 108 5.18 10.34 -0.36
C THR A 108 4.43 9.37 0.57
N TYR A 109 3.16 9.66 0.82
CA TYR A 109 2.28 8.84 1.69
C TYR A 109 1.49 7.76 0.95
N GLY A 110 1.50 7.80 -0.39
CA GLY A 110 0.71 6.93 -1.25
C GLY A 110 0.80 7.36 -2.71
N ALA A 111 0.29 6.56 -3.66
CA ALA A 111 0.25 7.00 -5.06
C ALA A 111 -0.84 8.06 -5.34
N CYS A 112 -1.69 8.37 -4.36
CA CYS A 112 -2.48 9.62 -4.39
C CYS A 112 -1.60 10.87 -4.22
N CYS A 113 -0.33 10.71 -3.83
CA CYS A 113 0.70 11.75 -3.72
C CYS A 113 1.67 11.75 -4.91
N VAL A 114 1.30 11.17 -6.06
CA VAL A 114 2.12 11.27 -7.28
C VAL A 114 2.34 12.76 -7.58
N ASP A 115 3.60 13.17 -7.57
CA ASP A 115 4.02 14.55 -7.79
C ASP A 115 4.48 14.78 -9.24
N ASP A 116 3.56 14.57 -10.16
CA ASP A 116 3.81 14.68 -11.59
C ASP A 116 4.05 16.14 -12.03
N PHE A 117 3.46 17.10 -11.30
CA PHE A 117 3.67 18.53 -11.55
C PHE A 117 5.12 18.95 -11.31
N THR A 118 5.69 18.60 -10.15
CA THR A 118 7.09 18.94 -9.84
C THR A 118 8.05 18.16 -10.74
N ALA A 119 7.79 16.88 -11.00
CA ALA A 119 8.61 16.08 -11.91
C ALA A 119 8.70 16.74 -13.31
N LYS A 120 7.57 17.22 -13.83
CA LYS A 120 7.53 17.97 -15.08
C LYS A 120 8.24 19.32 -15.00
N ALA A 121 8.07 20.07 -13.91
CA ALA A 121 8.76 21.34 -13.71
C ALA A 121 10.28 21.19 -13.66
N LEU A 122 10.77 20.03 -13.21
CA LEU A 122 12.20 19.64 -13.22
C LEU A 122 12.67 19.12 -14.59
N GLY A 123 11.78 19.07 -15.59
CA GLY A 123 12.08 18.63 -16.95
C GLY A 123 12.19 17.11 -17.09
N ALA A 124 11.57 16.33 -16.20
CA ALA A 124 11.55 14.88 -16.33
C ALA A 124 10.59 14.41 -17.44
N ASP A 125 11.05 13.45 -18.24
CA ASP A 125 10.26 12.81 -19.30
C ASP A 125 9.49 11.59 -18.78
N LEU A 126 10.07 10.94 -17.76
CA LEU A 126 9.54 9.75 -17.09
C LEU A 126 9.59 9.95 -15.59
N MET A 127 8.52 9.57 -14.91
CA MET A 127 8.47 9.47 -13.46
C MET A 127 8.26 8.02 -13.04
N VAL A 128 9.12 7.53 -12.15
CA VAL A 128 9.00 6.21 -11.52
C VAL A 128 8.52 6.40 -10.09
N HIS A 129 7.32 5.89 -9.80
CA HIS A 129 6.71 5.95 -8.48
C HIS A 129 6.80 4.59 -7.80
N TYR A 130 7.53 4.52 -6.68
CA TYR A 130 7.77 3.29 -5.95
C TYR A 130 6.78 3.07 -4.80
N GLY A 131 6.50 1.80 -4.49
CA GLY A 131 5.92 1.35 -3.23
C GLY A 131 4.40 1.45 -3.11
N HIS A 132 3.69 2.06 -4.05
CA HIS A 132 2.23 2.24 -3.92
C HIS A 132 1.45 1.91 -5.19
N SER A 133 0.21 1.49 -4.96
CA SER A 133 -0.76 1.02 -5.93
C SER A 133 -1.92 1.98 -6.18
N CYS A 134 -2.02 3.13 -5.50
CA CYS A 134 -3.11 4.09 -5.73
C CYS A 134 -3.03 4.67 -7.15
N LEU A 135 -3.53 3.90 -8.12
CA LEU A 135 -3.42 4.14 -9.56
C LEU A 135 -4.19 5.40 -9.91
N ILE A 136 -3.49 6.52 -10.00
CA ILE A 136 -4.00 7.68 -10.72
C ILE A 136 -4.03 7.30 -12.20
N PRO A 137 -5.17 7.47 -12.89
CA PRO A 137 -5.26 7.21 -14.31
C PRO A 137 -4.16 7.97 -15.08
N ILE A 138 -3.43 7.25 -15.94
CA ILE A 138 -2.25 7.77 -16.65
C ILE A 138 -2.63 8.89 -17.64
N ASP A 139 -3.88 8.94 -18.08
CA ASP A 139 -4.44 10.02 -18.89
C ASP A 139 -4.57 11.35 -18.15
N GLN A 140 -4.40 11.37 -16.82
CA GLN A 140 -4.47 12.57 -15.99
C GLN A 140 -3.10 13.18 -15.67
N THR A 141 -1.99 12.53 -16.03
CA THR A 141 -0.64 13.07 -15.83
C THR A 141 -0.25 13.97 -16.99
N GLU A 142 0.23 15.19 -16.70
CA GLU A 142 0.36 16.26 -17.70
C GLU A 142 1.47 16.04 -18.75
N ASN A 143 1.31 15.07 -19.64
CA ASN A 143 2.28 14.67 -20.68
C ASN A 143 3.62 14.12 -20.15
N ILE A 144 3.74 13.80 -18.86
CA ILE A 144 4.86 13.02 -18.33
C ILE A 144 4.53 11.53 -18.37
N GLN A 145 5.48 10.68 -18.76
CA GLN A 145 5.28 9.23 -18.72
C GLN A 145 5.35 8.74 -17.28
N MET A 146 4.50 7.79 -16.91
CA MET A 146 4.49 7.19 -15.58
C MET A 146 4.90 5.71 -15.62
N LEU A 147 5.71 5.30 -14.64
CA LEU A 147 5.97 3.91 -14.30
C LEU A 147 5.70 3.70 -12.82
N TYR A 148 4.74 2.83 -12.51
CA TYR A 148 4.51 2.37 -11.14
C TYR A 148 5.29 1.09 -10.87
N VAL A 149 6.01 1.07 -9.75
CA VAL A 149 6.72 -0.10 -9.22
C VAL A 149 6.21 -0.35 -7.81
N PHE A 150 5.43 -1.40 -7.62
CA PHE A 150 4.76 -1.63 -6.32
C PHE A 150 5.70 -2.13 -5.22
N VAL A 151 6.85 -2.67 -5.60
CA VAL A 151 7.85 -3.25 -4.69
C VAL A 151 7.26 -4.44 -3.93
N ASP A 152 7.19 -5.58 -4.61
CA ASP A 152 6.80 -6.85 -3.99
C ASP A 152 7.87 -7.28 -2.97
N ILE A 153 7.43 -7.60 -1.75
CA ILE A 153 8.30 -8.00 -0.64
C ILE A 153 8.06 -9.47 -0.33
N LYS A 154 9.13 -10.27 -0.47
CA LYS A 154 9.13 -11.68 -0.14
C LYS A 154 9.16 -11.87 1.38
N ILE A 155 8.33 -12.79 1.84
CA ILE A 155 8.18 -13.14 3.26
C ILE A 155 8.22 -14.66 3.46
N ASP A 156 8.36 -15.09 4.70
CA ASP A 156 8.19 -16.49 5.10
C ASP A 156 6.69 -16.86 5.09
N THR A 157 6.17 -17.24 3.92
CA THR A 157 4.76 -17.62 3.77
C THR A 157 4.42 -18.92 4.50
N VAL A 158 5.39 -19.82 4.69
CA VAL A 158 5.20 -21.07 5.44
C VAL A 158 4.85 -20.75 6.88
N HIS A 159 5.63 -19.89 7.54
CA HIS A 159 5.35 -19.49 8.91
C HIS A 159 3.96 -18.82 9.04
N PHE A 160 3.60 -17.96 8.08
CA PHE A 160 2.27 -17.32 8.07
C PHE A 160 1.14 -18.36 7.97
N ILE A 161 1.24 -19.31 7.03
CA ILE A 161 0.23 -20.37 6.84
C ILE A 161 0.08 -21.22 8.09
N GLU A 162 1.19 -21.70 8.66
CA GLU A 162 1.17 -22.55 9.86
C GLU A 162 0.66 -21.79 11.09
N THR A 163 0.95 -20.48 11.18
CA THR A 163 0.38 -19.62 12.23
C THR A 163 -1.15 -19.58 12.15
N LEU A 164 -1.73 -19.44 10.96
CA LEU A 164 -3.19 -19.43 10.82
C LEU A 164 -3.80 -20.80 11.12
N LYS A 165 -3.18 -21.89 10.67
CA LYS A 165 -3.59 -23.26 11.00
C LYS A 165 -3.56 -23.56 12.49
N PHE A 166 -2.59 -23.01 13.21
CA PHE A 166 -2.48 -23.20 14.65
C PHE A 166 -3.56 -22.43 15.43
N ASN A 167 -3.95 -21.24 14.97
CA ASN A 167 -4.80 -20.33 15.73
C ASN A 167 -6.30 -20.39 15.38
N PHE A 168 -6.67 -21.04 14.28
CA PHE A 168 -8.07 -21.10 13.83
C PHE A 168 -8.52 -22.53 13.54
N ASP A 169 -9.78 -22.82 13.87
CA ASP A 169 -10.39 -24.11 13.59
C ASP A 169 -10.63 -24.32 12.09
N PRO A 170 -10.49 -25.55 11.57
CA PRO A 170 -10.83 -25.87 10.19
C PRO A 170 -12.26 -25.43 9.83
N GLY A 171 -12.43 -24.88 8.64
CA GLY A 171 -13.71 -24.36 8.14
C GLY A 171 -14.00 -22.89 8.43
N THR A 172 -13.23 -22.25 9.33
CA THR A 172 -13.34 -20.81 9.63
C THR A 172 -13.31 -19.98 8.34
N ARG A 173 -14.21 -18.99 8.22
CA ARG A 173 -14.24 -18.05 7.10
C ARG A 173 -13.30 -16.88 7.36
N ILE A 174 -12.16 -16.87 6.66
CA ILE A 174 -11.09 -15.89 6.87
C ILE A 174 -11.09 -14.88 5.72
N ALA A 175 -11.28 -13.59 6.06
CA ALA A 175 -10.96 -12.50 5.15
C ALA A 175 -9.47 -12.17 5.23
N LEU A 176 -8.73 -12.59 4.20
CA LEU A 176 -7.32 -12.28 4.03
C LEU A 176 -7.15 -10.93 3.33
N VAL A 177 -6.49 -10.00 4.01
CA VAL A 177 -6.19 -8.65 3.49
C VAL A 177 -4.74 -8.26 3.74
N SER A 178 -4.23 -7.30 2.99
CA SER A 178 -2.84 -6.83 3.01
C SER A 178 -2.71 -5.46 2.34
N THR A 179 -1.54 -4.83 2.45
CA THR A 179 -1.10 -3.77 1.54
C THR A 179 -0.49 -4.36 0.26
N ILE A 180 -0.29 -3.52 -0.76
CA ILE A 180 0.20 -3.94 -2.08
C ILE A 180 1.51 -4.75 -2.02
N GLN A 181 2.42 -4.40 -1.11
CA GLN A 181 3.77 -4.98 -1.05
C GLN A 181 3.75 -6.49 -0.72
N PHE A 182 2.68 -7.01 -0.10
CA PHE A 182 2.56 -8.43 0.24
C PHE A 182 1.41 -9.15 -0.47
N VAL A 183 0.75 -8.53 -1.46
CA VAL A 183 -0.39 -9.16 -2.16
C VAL A 183 0.02 -10.47 -2.85
N ALA A 184 1.20 -10.56 -3.45
CA ALA A 184 1.64 -11.81 -4.07
C ALA A 184 1.77 -12.96 -3.05
N ALA A 185 2.37 -12.67 -1.90
CA ALA A 185 2.48 -13.60 -0.77
C ALA A 185 1.09 -13.98 -0.22
N LEU A 186 0.18 -13.02 -0.09
CA LEU A 186 -1.20 -13.24 0.34
C LEU A 186 -1.94 -14.21 -0.59
N GLN A 187 -1.82 -14.02 -1.91
CA GLN A 187 -2.46 -14.89 -2.90
C GLN A 187 -1.86 -16.30 -2.89
N ASN A 188 -0.54 -16.42 -2.69
CA ASN A 188 0.10 -17.73 -2.51
C ASN A 188 -0.39 -18.43 -1.24
N ALA A 189 -0.46 -17.72 -0.12
CA ALA A 189 -0.94 -18.25 1.15
C ALA A 189 -2.40 -18.72 1.04
N LYS A 190 -3.27 -17.93 0.38
CA LYS A 190 -4.65 -18.31 0.11
C LYS A 190 -4.76 -19.70 -0.52
N GLN A 191 -3.97 -20.00 -1.56
CA GLN A 191 -4.02 -21.29 -2.25
C GLN A 191 -3.74 -22.48 -1.30
N HIS A 192 -2.82 -22.29 -0.35
CA HIS A 192 -2.44 -23.33 0.62
C HIS A 192 -3.38 -23.41 1.83
N LEU A 193 -4.12 -22.34 2.11
CA LEU A 193 -5.07 -22.25 3.22
C LEU A 193 -6.49 -22.72 2.82
N SER A 194 -6.88 -22.60 1.55
CA SER A 194 -8.19 -23.01 1.03
C SER A 194 -8.61 -24.46 1.33
N PRO A 195 -7.70 -25.46 1.44
CA PRO A 195 -8.09 -26.81 1.86
C PRO A 195 -8.54 -26.91 3.32
N TYR A 196 -8.16 -25.95 4.16
CA TYR A 196 -8.40 -25.96 5.61
C TYR A 196 -9.46 -24.93 6.03
N PHE A 197 -9.59 -23.84 5.29
CA PHE A 197 -10.43 -22.68 5.63
C PHE A 197 -11.24 -22.22 4.43
N THR A 198 -12.34 -21.49 4.70
CA THR A 198 -13.03 -20.73 3.65
C THR A 198 -12.34 -19.37 3.51
N VAL A 199 -11.38 -19.26 2.59
CA VAL A 199 -10.55 -18.06 2.46
C VAL A 199 -11.08 -17.12 1.38
N ILE A 200 -11.41 -15.88 1.78
CA ILE A 200 -11.78 -14.81 0.85
C ILE A 200 -10.71 -13.72 0.82
N THR A 201 -10.53 -13.12 -0.36
CA THR A 201 -9.67 -11.95 -0.57
C THR A 201 -10.54 -10.84 -1.14
N PRO A 202 -11.19 -10.04 -0.28
CA PRO A 202 -12.15 -9.03 -0.70
C PRO A 202 -11.46 -7.95 -1.55
N GLN A 203 -12.19 -7.28 -2.43
CA GLN A 203 -11.62 -6.33 -3.38
C GLN A 203 -12.47 -5.08 -3.49
N SER A 204 -11.87 -3.94 -3.19
CA SER A 204 -12.39 -2.62 -3.56
C SER A 204 -11.71 -2.18 -4.85
N LYS A 205 -12.40 -2.30 -5.99
CA LYS A 205 -11.82 -1.91 -7.30
C LYS A 205 -11.44 -0.41 -7.28
N PRO A 206 -10.30 -0.03 -7.88
CA PRO A 206 -9.45 -0.81 -8.78
C PRO A 206 -8.32 -1.62 -8.08
N LEU A 207 -8.29 -1.67 -6.75
CA LEU A 207 -7.22 -2.36 -6.01
C LEU A 207 -7.17 -3.85 -6.29
N SER A 208 -6.04 -4.49 -6.01
CA SER A 208 -5.85 -5.93 -6.18
C SER A 208 -6.72 -6.72 -5.19
N PRO A 209 -7.10 -7.98 -5.49
CA PRO A 209 -7.81 -8.81 -4.53
C PRO A 209 -7.03 -8.99 -3.22
N GLY A 210 -7.69 -8.71 -2.09
CA GLY A 210 -7.08 -8.73 -0.76
C GLY A 210 -6.29 -7.46 -0.42
N GLU A 211 -6.23 -6.48 -1.30
CA GLU A 211 -5.53 -5.23 -1.04
C GLU A 211 -6.45 -4.20 -0.37
N ILE A 212 -5.96 -3.55 0.69
CA ILE A 212 -6.66 -2.46 1.40
C ILE A 212 -5.78 -1.22 1.56
N LEU A 213 -6.42 -0.06 1.64
CA LEU A 213 -5.79 1.24 1.85
C LEU A 213 -6.37 1.93 3.09
N GLY A 214 -5.64 2.88 3.68
CA GLY A 214 -6.16 3.67 4.80
C GLY A 214 -7.44 4.42 4.45
N CYS A 215 -7.58 4.85 3.20
CA CYS A 215 -8.77 5.53 2.69
C CYS A 215 -9.85 4.60 2.11
N THR A 216 -9.52 3.33 1.82
CA THR A 216 -10.39 2.42 1.06
C THR A 216 -10.27 1.01 1.61
N SER A 217 -11.34 0.53 2.27
CA SER A 217 -11.47 -0.86 2.71
C SER A 217 -12.87 -1.40 2.40
N PRO A 218 -13.01 -2.70 2.13
CA PRO A 218 -14.29 -3.31 1.83
C PRO A 218 -15.13 -3.52 3.10
N LYS A 219 -16.45 -3.48 2.94
CA LYS A 219 -17.38 -4.04 3.94
C LYS A 219 -17.55 -5.53 3.66
N LEU A 220 -17.46 -6.33 4.72
CA LEU A 220 -17.50 -7.79 4.67
C LEU A 220 -18.88 -8.29 5.08
N THR A 221 -19.38 -9.31 4.38
CA THR A 221 -20.68 -9.94 4.65
C THR A 221 -20.55 -11.39 5.11
N ASP A 222 -19.49 -12.08 4.67
CA ASP A 222 -19.37 -13.54 4.80
C ASP A 222 -17.99 -13.92 5.36
N SER A 223 -17.66 -13.43 6.55
CA SER A 223 -16.40 -13.71 7.22
C SER A 223 -16.58 -13.80 8.72
N ASP A 224 -15.83 -14.70 9.34
CA ASP A 224 -15.82 -14.87 10.79
C ASP A 224 -14.68 -14.06 11.41
N VAL A 225 -13.56 -13.90 10.68
CA VAL A 225 -12.38 -13.14 11.13
C VAL A 225 -11.73 -12.37 9.99
N ILE A 226 -11.07 -11.26 10.33
CA ILE A 226 -10.16 -10.52 9.46
C ILE A 226 -8.72 -10.88 9.84
N VAL A 227 -7.91 -11.26 8.86
CA VAL A 227 -6.47 -11.46 9.04
C VAL A 227 -5.74 -10.55 8.07
N TYR A 228 -5.02 -9.59 8.63
CA TYR A 228 -4.18 -8.65 7.90
C TYR A 228 -2.73 -9.11 7.92
N LEU A 229 -2.17 -9.25 6.73
CA LEU A 229 -0.75 -9.50 6.50
C LEU A 229 -0.04 -8.17 6.27
N GLY A 230 0.81 -7.78 7.20
CA GLY A 230 1.59 -6.55 7.08
C GLY A 230 1.99 -5.97 8.43
N ASP A 231 2.86 -4.97 8.36
CA ASP A 231 3.22 -4.17 9.50
C ASP A 231 2.27 -2.97 9.68
N GLY A 232 2.41 -2.30 10.82
CA GLY A 232 1.59 -1.16 11.19
C GLY A 232 0.11 -1.48 11.41
N ARG A 233 -0.65 -0.46 11.81
CA ARG A 233 -2.09 -0.59 12.13
C ARG A 233 -2.98 0.25 11.23
N PHE A 234 -2.45 1.29 10.58
CA PHE A 234 -3.25 2.25 9.83
C PHE A 234 -4.19 1.62 8.77
N HIS A 235 -3.66 0.71 7.95
CA HIS A 235 -4.45 -0.03 6.96
C HIS A 235 -5.45 -0.99 7.59
N LEU A 236 -5.03 -1.70 8.64
CA LEU A 236 -5.90 -2.60 9.40
C LEU A 236 -7.05 -1.86 10.08
N GLU A 237 -6.78 -0.70 10.68
CA GLU A 237 -7.80 0.13 11.32
C GLU A 237 -8.88 0.56 10.32
N SER A 238 -8.52 0.84 9.08
CA SER A 238 -9.49 1.15 8.01
C SER A 238 -10.53 0.04 7.83
N ILE A 239 -10.10 -1.22 7.71
CA ILE A 239 -11.05 -2.34 7.55
C ILE A 239 -11.79 -2.65 8.86
N MET A 240 -11.17 -2.45 10.03
CA MET A 240 -11.82 -2.61 11.33
C MET A 240 -12.96 -1.60 11.54
N ILE A 241 -12.76 -0.34 11.13
CA ILE A 241 -13.80 0.70 11.21
C ILE A 241 -15.01 0.35 10.33
N HIS A 242 -14.78 -0.26 9.16
CA HIS A 242 -15.86 -0.70 8.27
C HIS A 242 -16.60 -1.96 8.77
N ASN A 243 -15.95 -2.74 9.63
CA ASN A 243 -16.41 -4.06 10.08
C ASN A 243 -16.18 -4.24 11.60
N PRO A 244 -16.81 -3.39 12.43
CA PRO A 244 -16.48 -3.29 13.87
C PRO A 244 -16.79 -4.56 14.67
N ASP A 245 -17.68 -5.41 14.18
CA ASP A 245 -18.13 -6.63 14.85
C ASP A 245 -17.24 -7.85 14.58
N LEU A 246 -16.32 -7.75 13.61
CA LEU A 246 -15.43 -8.86 13.24
C LEU A 246 -14.13 -8.82 14.07
N PRO A 247 -13.73 -9.94 14.70
CA PRO A 247 -12.39 -10.08 15.24
C PRO A 247 -11.33 -9.86 14.16
N ALA A 248 -10.39 -8.96 14.44
CA ALA A 248 -9.30 -8.64 13.54
C ALA A 248 -7.96 -9.11 14.13
N TYR A 249 -7.11 -9.65 13.27
CA TYR A 249 -5.79 -10.13 13.61
C TYR A 249 -4.75 -9.56 12.65
N ARG A 250 -3.56 -9.31 13.16
CA ARG A 250 -2.40 -8.85 12.39
C ARG A 250 -1.30 -9.88 12.48
N TYR A 251 -0.78 -10.26 11.33
CA TYR A 251 0.48 -10.96 11.20
C TYR A 251 1.54 -10.01 10.66
N ASP A 252 2.56 -9.74 11.47
CA ASP A 252 3.72 -8.95 11.09
C ASP A 252 4.79 -9.85 10.44
N PRO A 253 5.07 -9.71 9.13
CA PRO A 253 5.99 -10.61 8.46
C PRO A 253 7.46 -10.40 8.85
N TYR A 254 7.80 -9.25 9.45
CA TYR A 254 9.17 -8.94 9.85
C TYR A 254 9.47 -9.51 11.23
N SER A 255 8.58 -9.26 12.20
CA SER A 255 8.75 -9.76 13.57
C SER A 255 8.18 -11.16 13.79
N LYS A 256 7.43 -11.70 12.81
CA LYS A 256 6.70 -12.99 12.88
C LYS A 256 5.70 -13.06 14.03
N VAL A 257 5.21 -11.90 14.47
CA VAL A 257 4.26 -11.77 15.57
C VAL A 257 2.84 -11.80 15.02
N PHE A 258 2.00 -12.64 15.62
CA PHE A 258 0.56 -12.71 15.33
C PHE A 258 -0.23 -12.20 16.55
N THR A 259 -1.06 -11.20 16.32
CA THR A 259 -1.77 -10.50 17.40
C THR A 259 -3.23 -10.30 17.05
N ARG A 260 -4.09 -10.35 18.08
CA ARG A 260 -5.47 -9.87 17.96
C ARG A 260 -5.48 -8.37 18.19
N GLU A 261 -6.10 -7.66 17.27
CA GLU A 261 -6.10 -6.20 17.21
C GLU A 261 -7.50 -5.65 17.55
N TYR A 262 -7.52 -4.54 18.29
CA TYR A 262 -8.74 -3.87 18.71
C TYR A 262 -8.71 -2.40 18.30
N TYR A 263 -9.88 -1.88 17.93
CA TYR A 263 -10.06 -0.47 17.62
C TYR A 263 -11.17 0.09 18.50
N ASP A 264 -10.88 1.20 19.18
CA ASP A 264 -11.84 1.83 20.08
C ASP A 264 -12.83 2.69 19.28
N ILE A 265 -13.83 1.99 18.73
CA ILE A 265 -14.91 2.57 17.92
C ILE A 265 -15.68 3.61 18.74
N GLN A 266 -15.91 3.36 20.03
CA GLN A 266 -16.64 4.28 20.91
C GLN A 266 -15.87 5.59 21.10
N ARG A 267 -14.58 5.50 21.44
CA ARG A 267 -13.72 6.69 21.55
C ARG A 267 -13.61 7.45 20.23
N MET A 268 -13.48 6.74 19.10
CA MET A 268 -13.47 7.39 17.78
C MET A 268 -14.79 8.17 17.55
N HIS A 269 -15.95 7.56 17.82
CA HIS A 269 -17.24 8.24 17.68
C HIS A 269 -17.39 9.43 18.64
N GLN A 270 -16.98 9.28 19.90
CA GLN A 270 -17.03 10.37 20.89
C GLN A 270 -16.15 11.54 20.47
N ALA A 271 -14.91 11.29 20.04
CA ALA A 271 -14.00 12.32 19.54
C ALA A 271 -14.58 13.04 18.32
N ARG A 272 -15.16 12.29 17.36
CA ARG A 272 -15.83 12.88 16.20
C ARG A 272 -17.05 13.72 16.59
N GLN A 273 -17.88 13.23 17.50
CA GLN A 273 -19.07 13.95 17.95
C GLN A 273 -18.71 15.24 18.72
N ALA A 274 -17.65 15.20 19.54
CA ALA A 274 -17.13 16.38 20.21
C ALA A 274 -16.63 17.43 19.20
N ALA A 275 -15.86 17.01 18.19
CA ALA A 275 -15.40 17.89 17.12
C ALA A 275 -16.57 18.51 16.33
N ILE A 276 -17.58 17.70 15.98
CA ILE A 276 -18.80 18.18 15.31
C ILE A 276 -19.55 19.19 16.17
N THR A 277 -19.64 18.97 17.47
CA THR A 277 -20.32 19.87 18.42
C THR A 277 -19.62 21.21 18.56
N VAL A 278 -18.29 21.22 18.52
CA VAL A 278 -17.50 22.47 18.46
C VAL A 278 -17.71 23.17 17.12
N ALA A 279 -17.61 22.43 16.00
CA ALA A 279 -17.74 22.98 14.66
C ALA A 279 -19.14 23.54 14.35
N SER A 280 -20.21 22.96 14.90
CA SER A 280 -21.59 23.41 14.68
C SER A 280 -21.88 24.80 15.24
N ARG A 281 -21.03 25.29 16.16
CA ARG A 281 -21.12 26.63 16.75
C ARG A 281 -20.20 27.64 16.05
N ALA A 282 -19.39 27.20 15.09
CA ALA A 282 -18.45 28.07 14.39
C ALA A 282 -19.19 29.02 13.44
N LYS A 283 -18.83 30.30 13.49
CA LYS A 283 -19.34 31.33 12.56
C LYS A 283 -18.55 31.38 11.26
N THR A 284 -17.32 30.88 11.29
CA THR A 284 -16.39 30.85 10.17
C THR A 284 -15.79 29.46 10.08
N ILE A 285 -15.79 28.88 8.88
CA ILE A 285 -15.24 27.55 8.62
C ILE A 285 -14.19 27.68 7.52
N GLY A 286 -12.99 27.21 7.80
CA GLY A 286 -11.95 27.04 6.78
C GLY A 286 -12.10 25.68 6.10
N ILE A 287 -12.08 25.66 4.77
CA ILE A 287 -12.01 24.40 4.01
C ILE A 287 -10.57 24.22 3.55
N ILE A 288 -9.97 23.08 3.90
CA ILE A 288 -8.59 22.74 3.55
C ILE A 288 -8.63 21.86 2.30
N LEU A 289 -7.95 22.27 1.24
CA LEU A 289 -7.72 21.48 0.04
C LEU A 289 -6.27 21.00 0.04
N GLY A 290 -6.06 19.68 0.05
CA GLY A 290 -4.73 19.10 -0.13
C GLY A 290 -4.24 19.32 -1.55
N THR A 291 -3.10 19.99 -1.71
CA THR A 291 -2.46 20.22 -3.02
C THR A 291 -1.43 19.14 -3.36
N LEU A 292 -1.16 18.22 -2.43
CA LEU A 292 -0.19 17.14 -2.63
C LEU A 292 -0.73 16.12 -3.63
N GLY A 293 -0.03 16.00 -4.75
CA GLY A 293 -0.39 15.14 -5.87
C GLY A 293 -1.85 15.29 -6.28
N ARG A 294 -2.64 14.22 -6.10
CA ARG A 294 -4.02 14.10 -6.56
C ARG A 294 -5.01 13.86 -5.42
N GLN A 295 -4.64 14.18 -4.18
CA GLN A 295 -5.51 14.02 -3.01
C GLN A 295 -6.66 15.02 -2.97
N GLY A 296 -6.44 16.24 -3.45
CA GLY A 296 -7.44 17.30 -3.47
C GLY A 296 -8.46 17.13 -4.59
N SER A 297 -9.72 17.43 -4.30
CA SER A 297 -10.76 17.55 -5.32
C SER A 297 -11.33 18.97 -5.33
N PRO A 298 -10.94 19.82 -6.30
CA PRO A 298 -11.52 21.16 -6.47
C PRO A 298 -13.05 21.12 -6.60
N LYS A 299 -13.58 20.11 -7.28
CA LYS A 299 -15.03 19.89 -7.40
C LYS A 299 -15.71 19.70 -6.04
N VAL A 300 -15.10 18.92 -5.14
CA VAL A 300 -15.63 18.74 -3.77
C VAL A 300 -15.52 20.05 -2.98
N LEU A 301 -14.44 20.79 -3.14
CA LEU A 301 -14.26 22.11 -2.52
C LEU A 301 -15.35 23.10 -2.94
N GLU A 302 -15.66 23.18 -4.23
CA GLU A 302 -16.71 24.05 -4.77
C GLU A 302 -18.10 23.67 -4.25
N LEU A 303 -18.43 22.37 -4.27
CA LEU A 303 -19.69 21.85 -3.75
C LEU A 303 -19.84 22.08 -2.24
N GLY A 304 -18.76 21.88 -1.49
CA GLY A 304 -18.70 22.12 -0.05
C GLY A 304 -18.89 23.59 0.29
N SER A 305 -18.21 24.49 -0.43
CA SER A 305 -18.32 25.94 -0.27
C SER A 305 -19.76 26.43 -0.52
N GLY A 306 -20.39 25.95 -1.59
CA GLY A 306 -21.78 26.30 -1.91
C GLY A 306 -22.80 25.77 -0.89
N SER A 307 -22.57 24.56 -0.37
CA SER A 307 -23.46 23.94 0.64
C SER A 307 -23.30 24.58 2.01
N MET A 308 -22.07 24.90 2.43
CA MET A 308 -21.78 25.57 3.70
C MET A 308 -22.25 27.02 3.71
N SER A 309 -22.15 27.74 2.58
CA SER A 309 -22.76 29.06 2.45
C SER A 309 -24.28 29.02 2.72
N LYS A 310 -24.98 28.01 2.17
CA LYS A 310 -26.42 27.80 2.42
C LYS A 310 -26.73 27.43 3.88
N VAL A 311 -25.88 26.62 4.53
CA VAL A 311 -26.06 26.22 5.94
C VAL A 311 -25.80 27.40 6.89
N ILE A 312 -24.72 28.16 6.66
CA ILE A 312 -24.38 29.35 7.45
C ILE A 312 -25.47 30.43 7.28
N HIS A 313 -25.97 30.66 6.06
CA HIS A 313 -27.04 31.63 5.81
C HIS A 313 -28.38 31.22 6.44
N ARG A 314 -28.71 29.92 6.48
CA ARG A 314 -29.88 29.41 7.21
C ARG A 314 -29.74 29.56 8.72
N LEU A 315 -28.55 29.34 9.27
CA LEU A 315 -28.28 29.54 10.70
C LEU A 315 -28.25 31.03 11.08
N GLY A 316 -27.78 31.91 10.19
CA GLY A 316 -27.80 33.36 10.38
C GLY A 316 -29.21 33.94 10.43
N ASN A 317 -30.14 33.43 9.61
CA ASN A 317 -31.54 33.89 9.58
C ASN A 317 -32.41 33.30 10.71
N CYS A 318 -31.91 32.33 11.49
CA CYS A 318 -32.61 31.84 12.68
C CYS A 318 -32.22 32.60 13.96
N ILE A 319 -31.29 33.56 13.88
CA ILE A 319 -30.78 34.34 15.02
C ILE A 319 -31.04 35.85 14.84
N SER A 320 -31.90 36.23 13.88
CA SER A 320 -32.42 37.60 13.72
C SER A 320 -33.91 37.68 14.03
#